data_AF-A0A7C1HWV5-F1
#
_entry.id   AF-A0A7C1HWV5-F1
#
_cell.length_a   1.000
_cell.length_b   1.000
_cell.length_c   1.000
_cell.angle_alpha   90.00
_cell.angle_beta   90.00
_cell.angle_gamma   90.00
#
_symmetry.space_group_name_H-M   'P 1'
#
loop_
_entity.id
_entity.type
_entity.pdbx_description
1 polymer ?
#
loop_
_entity_poly.entity_id
_entity_poly.type
_entity_poly.pdbx_seq_one_letter_code
_entity_poly.pdbx_strand_id
1 'polypeptide(L)'
;MLMTVQLQILLEKAAFAYIICNRIFGLNIFLKYIFKPMPIRLDSFLSKNGISSRRKAKELISQEKVTVNGEVVLEVLQVDPEKDEISVENQLVNPKYLKKRYIAFYKPLNVLSSTKDEWGRKTVLEHVKVSERVFPVGRLDYNSTGLI
;
A
#
# COMPACT_ATOMS: atom_id res chain seq x y z
N MET A 1 6.66 -34.15 -13.34
CA MET A 1 8.13 -34.34 -13.30
C MET A 1 8.92 -33.14 -13.86
N LEU A 2 8.42 -32.41 -14.88
CA LEU A 2 9.09 -31.22 -15.44
C LEU A 2 8.96 -29.95 -14.56
N MET A 3 7.81 -29.76 -13.87
CA MET A 3 7.59 -28.61 -12.98
C MET A 3 8.54 -28.57 -11.78
N THR A 4 8.92 -29.72 -11.23
CA THR A 4 9.84 -29.82 -10.08
C THR A 4 11.27 -29.43 -10.45
N VAL A 5 11.71 -29.74 -11.67
CA VAL A 5 13.06 -29.39 -12.15
C VAL A 5 13.19 -27.89 -12.42
N GLN A 6 12.16 -27.24 -12.99
CA GLN A 6 12.17 -25.78 -13.17
C GLN A 6 12.17 -25.02 -11.85
N LEU A 7 11.42 -25.50 -10.85
CA LEU A 7 11.40 -24.89 -9.52
C LEU A 7 12.75 -25.05 -8.81
N GLN A 8 13.39 -26.22 -8.95
CA GLN A 8 14.72 -26.50 -8.41
C GLN A 8 15.78 -25.58 -9.04
N ILE A 9 15.77 -25.43 -10.36
CA ILE A 9 16.69 -24.54 -11.09
C ILE A 9 16.46 -23.07 -10.70
N LEU A 10 15.20 -22.65 -10.47
CA LEU A 10 14.90 -21.30 -10.00
C LEU A 10 15.44 -21.06 -8.58
N LEU A 11 15.29 -22.04 -7.69
CA LEU A 11 15.78 -21.99 -6.31
C LEU A 11 17.31 -21.98 -6.26
N GLU A 12 17.98 -22.79 -7.09
CA GLU A 12 19.44 -22.80 -7.19
C GLU A 12 19.99 -21.48 -7.76
N LYS A 13 19.33 -20.90 -8.78
CA LYS A 13 19.68 -19.58 -9.31
C LYS A 13 19.50 -18.47 -8.27
N ALA A 14 18.44 -18.53 -7.47
CA ALA A 14 18.20 -17.58 -6.38
C ALA A 14 19.23 -17.73 -5.25
N ALA A 15 19.59 -18.97 -4.89
CA ALA A 15 20.63 -19.25 -3.90
C ALA A 15 22.01 -18.80 -4.37
N PHE A 16 22.34 -18.99 -5.65
CA PHE A 16 23.61 -18.54 -6.22
C PHE A 16 23.71 -17.00 -6.25
N ALA A 17 22.62 -16.30 -6.63
CA ALA A 17 22.55 -14.85 -6.55
C ALA A 17 22.71 -14.34 -5.11
N TYR A 18 22.11 -15.02 -4.13
CA TYR A 18 22.24 -14.72 -2.71
C TYR A 18 23.68 -14.90 -2.19
N ILE A 19 24.35 -16.00 -2.56
CA ILE A 19 25.73 -16.31 -2.15
C ILE A 19 26.73 -15.32 -2.77
N ILE A 20 26.58 -15.03 -4.08
CA ILE A 20 27.44 -14.05 -4.76
C ILE A 20 27.26 -12.65 -4.17
N CYS A 21 26.01 -12.25 -3.90
CA CYS A 21 25.77 -10.90 -3.38
C CYS A 21 26.22 -10.73 -1.93
N ASN A 22 26.11 -11.76 -1.08
CA ASN A 22 26.65 -11.73 0.29
C ASN A 22 28.18 -11.60 0.32
N ARG A 23 28.88 -12.24 -0.62
CA ARG A 23 30.35 -12.28 -0.64
C ARG A 23 30.99 -11.03 -1.22
N ILE A 24 30.26 -10.25 -2.02
CA ILE A 24 30.77 -9.04 -2.69
C ILE A 24 30.23 -7.74 -2.03
N PHE A 25 28.96 -7.71 -1.63
CA PHE A 25 28.29 -6.49 -1.19
C PHE A 25 27.73 -6.57 0.25
N GLY A 26 27.73 -7.74 0.89
CA GLY A 26 27.16 -7.94 2.22
C GLY A 26 25.63 -7.93 2.23
N LEU A 27 25.04 -8.68 3.18
CA LEU A 27 23.59 -8.93 3.28
C LEU A 27 22.73 -7.65 3.26
N ASN A 28 23.23 -6.58 3.88
CA ASN A 28 22.50 -5.31 3.99
C ASN A 28 22.33 -4.59 2.65
N ILE A 29 23.31 -4.65 1.75
CA ILE A 29 23.22 -4.01 0.42
C ILE A 29 22.27 -4.81 -0.47
N PHE A 30 22.33 -6.14 -0.41
CA PHE A 30 21.43 -7.01 -1.17
C PHE A 30 19.97 -6.87 -0.72
N LEU A 31 19.73 -6.85 0.59
CA LEU A 31 18.39 -6.61 1.15
C LEU A 31 17.89 -5.22 0.77
N LYS A 32 18.72 -4.18 0.83
CA LYS A 32 18.35 -2.85 0.36
C LYS A 32 18.02 -2.82 -1.14
N TYR A 33 18.71 -3.61 -1.95
CA TYR A 33 18.45 -3.70 -3.40
C TYR A 33 17.13 -4.42 -3.73
N ILE A 34 16.85 -5.55 -3.06
CA ILE A 34 15.61 -6.31 -3.27
C ILE A 34 14.38 -5.56 -2.74
N PHE A 35 14.54 -4.87 -1.61
CA PHE A 35 13.46 -4.11 -0.97
C PHE A 35 13.44 -2.64 -1.34
N LYS A 36 14.25 -2.20 -2.32
CA LYS A 36 14.23 -0.82 -2.80
C LYS A 36 12.81 -0.47 -3.24
N PRO A 37 12.16 0.53 -2.62
CA PRO A 37 10.85 0.95 -3.08
C PRO A 37 11.04 1.50 -4.50
N MET A 38 10.45 0.81 -5.47
CA MET A 38 10.36 1.33 -6.83
C MET A 38 9.57 2.65 -6.82
N PRO A 39 9.78 3.52 -7.82
CA PRO A 39 8.96 4.71 -8.01
C PRO A 39 7.48 4.35 -7.88
N ILE A 40 6.80 5.08 -7.01
CA ILE A 40 5.39 4.88 -6.72
C ILE A 40 4.61 6.11 -7.12
N ARG A 41 3.42 5.88 -7.67
CA ARG A 41 2.50 6.95 -8.01
C ARG A 41 2.14 7.76 -6.77
N LEU A 42 2.22 9.09 -6.83
CA LEU A 42 2.03 10.01 -5.70
C LEU A 42 0.70 9.80 -4.96
N ASP A 43 -0.41 9.62 -5.67
CA ASP A 43 -1.71 9.33 -5.06
C ASP A 43 -1.71 8.01 -4.26
N SER A 44 -0.95 7.01 -4.72
CA SER A 44 -0.73 5.75 -4.02
C SER A 44 0.22 5.91 -2.85
N PHE A 45 1.22 6.77 -2.93
CA PHE A 45 2.10 7.08 -1.81
C PHE A 45 1.31 7.71 -0.66
N LEU A 46 0.54 8.76 -0.95
CA LEU A 46 -0.30 9.44 0.04
C LEU A 46 -1.31 8.48 0.68
N SER A 47 -1.92 7.60 -0.13
CA SER A 47 -2.87 6.62 0.38
C SER A 47 -2.24 5.54 1.26
N LYS A 48 -1.05 5.04 0.88
CA LYS A 48 -0.31 4.05 1.69
C LYS A 48 0.20 4.61 3.00
N ASN A 49 0.50 5.91 3.06
CA ASN A 49 0.90 6.60 4.29
C ASN A 49 -0.29 7.02 5.16
N GLY A 50 -1.52 6.64 4.79
CA GLY A 50 -2.73 6.88 5.58
C GLY A 50 -3.27 8.31 5.48
N ILE A 51 -2.70 9.17 4.63
CA ILE A 51 -3.09 10.57 4.49
C ILE A 51 -4.52 10.69 3.96
N SER A 52 -4.84 9.96 2.88
CA SER A 52 -6.17 10.04 2.27
C SER A 52 -6.49 8.81 1.41
N SER A 53 -7.69 8.75 0.81
CA SER A 53 -7.97 7.77 -0.25
C SER A 53 -7.28 8.18 -1.55
N ARG A 54 -7.07 7.24 -2.49
CA ARG A 54 -6.50 7.60 -3.80
C ARG A 54 -7.28 8.69 -4.54
N ARG A 55 -8.61 8.72 -4.46
CA ARG A 55 -9.43 9.77 -5.09
C ARG A 55 -9.21 11.12 -4.40
N LYS A 56 -9.25 11.13 -3.06
CA LYS A 56 -9.02 12.35 -2.29
C LYS A 56 -7.59 12.88 -2.46
N ALA A 57 -6.60 12.00 -2.60
CA ALA A 57 -5.24 12.37 -2.91
C ALA A 57 -5.14 13.14 -4.24
N LYS A 58 -5.85 12.69 -5.28
CA LYS A 58 -5.92 13.43 -6.56
C LYS A 58 -6.56 14.80 -6.41
N GLU A 59 -7.64 14.89 -5.62
CA GLU A 59 -8.28 16.18 -5.33
C GLU A 59 -7.29 17.14 -4.65
N LEU A 60 -6.55 16.66 -3.64
CA LEU A 60 -5.54 17.46 -2.94
C LEU A 60 -4.44 17.95 -3.89
N ILE A 61 -3.95 17.09 -4.78
CA ILE A 61 -2.97 17.44 -5.81
C ILE A 61 -3.53 18.54 -6.73
N SER A 62 -4.75 18.35 -7.26
CA SER A 62 -5.40 19.36 -8.13
C SER A 62 -5.74 20.68 -7.42
N GLN A 63 -5.76 20.69 -6.08
CA GLN A 63 -6.01 21.87 -5.26
C GLN A 63 -4.71 22.57 -4.82
N GLU A 64 -3.56 22.22 -5.40
CA GLU A 64 -2.26 22.81 -5.04
C GLU A 64 -1.83 22.56 -3.59
N LYS A 65 -2.41 21.53 -2.95
CA LYS A 65 -2.16 21.23 -1.54
C LYS A 65 -1.01 20.25 -1.32
N VAL A 66 -0.37 19.77 -2.39
CA VAL A 66 0.70 18.77 -2.32
C VAL A 66 1.96 19.34 -2.95
N THR A 67 3.07 19.24 -2.22
CA THR A 67 4.39 19.61 -2.72
C THR A 67 5.32 18.40 -2.74
N VAL A 68 6.20 18.37 -3.73
CA VAL A 68 7.28 17.39 -3.86
C VAL A 68 8.58 18.17 -4.01
N ASN A 69 9.54 17.95 -3.12
CA ASN A 69 10.82 18.67 -3.06
C ASN A 69 10.66 20.20 -3.02
N GLY A 70 9.59 20.68 -2.35
CA GLY A 70 9.28 22.10 -2.23
C GLY A 70 8.47 22.70 -3.38
N GLU A 71 8.25 21.97 -4.48
CA GLU A 71 7.47 22.44 -5.63
C GLU A 71 6.03 21.94 -5.56
N VAL A 72 5.06 22.83 -5.86
CA VAL A 72 3.64 22.48 -5.93
C VAL A 72 3.38 21.61 -7.16
N VAL A 73 2.67 20.50 -6.94
CA VAL A 73 2.36 19.55 -8.01
C VAL A 73 0.86 19.56 -8.29
N LEU A 74 0.49 19.70 -9.58
CA LEU A 74 -0.90 19.72 -10.06
C LEU A 74 -1.37 18.40 -10.68
N GLU A 75 -0.44 17.51 -11.02
CA GLU A 75 -0.73 16.24 -11.68
C GLU A 75 -0.15 15.06 -10.92
N VAL A 76 -0.67 13.86 -11.19
CA VAL A 76 -0.18 12.66 -10.50
C VAL A 76 1.09 12.14 -11.15
N LEU A 77 2.23 12.38 -10.50
CA LEU A 77 3.55 11.90 -10.91
C LEU A 77 4.01 10.64 -10.13
N GLN A 78 5.17 10.13 -10.51
CA GLN A 78 5.89 9.07 -9.78
C GLN A 78 6.88 9.72 -8.80
N VAL A 79 6.90 9.25 -7.56
CA VAL A 79 7.85 9.68 -6.52
C VAL A 79 8.68 8.51 -6.03
N ASP A 80 9.92 8.79 -5.63
CA ASP A 80 10.82 7.88 -4.91
C ASP A 80 10.74 8.19 -3.40
N PRO A 81 10.08 7.33 -2.59
CA PRO A 81 9.93 7.53 -1.15
C PRO A 81 11.24 7.65 -0.36
N GLU A 82 12.37 7.20 -0.92
CA GLU A 82 13.68 7.31 -0.26
C GLU A 82 14.41 8.61 -0.56
N LYS A 83 13.97 9.35 -1.59
CA LYS A 83 14.66 10.55 -2.08
C LYS A 83 13.81 11.80 -2.06
N ASP A 84 12.53 11.66 -2.38
CA ASP A 84 11.63 12.79 -2.55
C ASP A 84 10.99 13.19 -1.22
N GLU A 85 11.05 14.49 -0.92
CA GLU A 85 10.37 15.10 0.21
C GLU A 85 8.95 15.49 -0.19
N ILE A 86 7.97 14.79 0.37
CA ILE A 86 6.56 14.98 0.02
C ILE A 86 5.85 15.65 1.18
N SER A 87 5.20 16.79 0.95
CA SER A 87 4.38 17.46 1.95
C SER A 87 2.95 17.64 1.47
N VAL A 88 2.01 17.58 2.41
CA VAL A 88 0.60 17.87 2.18
C VAL A 88 0.17 18.98 3.12
N GLU A 89 -0.38 20.07 2.59
CA GLU A 89 -0.76 21.26 3.37
C GLU A 89 0.38 21.75 4.28
N ASN A 90 1.61 21.78 3.75
CA ASN A 90 2.85 22.16 4.44
C ASN A 90 3.30 21.23 5.59
N GLN A 91 2.72 20.02 5.70
CA GLN A 91 3.16 19.00 6.63
C GLN A 91 3.92 17.90 5.90
N LEU A 92 5.16 17.64 6.33
CA LEU A 92 6.01 16.60 5.75
C LEU A 92 5.40 15.21 6.00
N VAL A 93 5.20 14.44 4.93
CA VAL A 93 4.71 13.06 5.00
C VAL A 93 5.90 12.15 5.25
N ASN A 94 6.15 11.84 6.52
CA ASN A 94 7.13 10.81 6.88
C ASN A 94 6.67 9.45 6.32
N PRO A 95 7.48 8.77 5.49
CA PRO A 95 7.16 7.44 4.98
C PRO A 95 7.01 6.47 6.15
N LYS A 96 5.77 6.23 6.59
CA LYS A 96 5.49 5.18 7.54
C LYS A 96 5.32 3.92 6.70
N TYR A 97 6.29 3.02 6.78
CA TYR A 97 6.04 1.61 6.43
C TYR A 97 5.01 1.08 7.43
N LEU A 98 3.73 1.37 7.18
CA LEU A 98 2.65 0.94 8.05
C LEU A 98 2.72 -0.58 8.15
N LYS A 99 2.76 -1.08 9.39
CA LYS A 99 2.61 -2.51 9.64
C LYS A 99 1.31 -2.94 8.99
N LYS A 100 1.39 -3.85 8.02
CA LYS A 100 0.20 -4.37 7.37
C LYS A 100 -0.56 -5.22 8.39
N ARG A 101 -1.83 -4.89 8.57
CA ARG A 101 -2.77 -5.67 9.38
C ARG A 101 -3.80 -6.28 8.44
N TYR A 102 -4.00 -7.58 8.56
CA TYR A 102 -5.00 -8.34 7.81
C TYR A 102 -6.02 -8.89 8.79
N ILE A 103 -7.30 -8.78 8.45
CA ILE A 103 -8.42 -9.16 9.31
C ILE A 103 -9.34 -10.01 8.45
N ALA A 104 -9.58 -11.24 8.88
CA ALA A 104 -10.60 -12.10 8.29
C ALA A 104 -11.92 -11.81 9.00
N PHE A 105 -12.89 -11.26 8.28
CA PHE A 105 -14.18 -10.89 8.83
C PHE A 105 -15.31 -11.65 8.13
N TYR A 106 -16.17 -12.31 8.90
CA TYR A 106 -17.39 -12.91 8.33
C TYR A 106 -18.51 -11.87 8.33
N LYS A 107 -18.77 -11.28 7.16
CA LYS A 107 -19.78 -10.24 6.97
C LYS A 107 -21.20 -10.81 7.20
N PRO A 108 -22.00 -10.25 8.13
CA PRO A 108 -23.40 -10.61 8.27
C PRO A 108 -24.27 -9.96 7.17
N LEU A 109 -25.54 -10.33 7.15
CA LEU A 109 -26.53 -9.75 6.24
C LEU A 109 -26.74 -8.26 6.56
N ASN A 110 -27.16 -7.46 5.59
CA ASN A 110 -27.51 -6.04 5.75
C ASN A 110 -26.33 -5.15 6.20
N VAL A 111 -25.11 -5.52 5.80
CA VAL A 111 -23.89 -4.74 6.04
C VAL A 111 -23.19 -4.44 4.72
N LEU A 112 -22.73 -3.20 4.56
CA LEU A 112 -22.03 -2.75 3.35
C LEU A 112 -20.54 -3.03 3.39
N SER A 113 -20.00 -3.55 2.29
CA SER A 113 -18.56 -3.67 2.02
C SER A 113 -17.95 -2.32 1.57
N SER A 114 -18.23 -1.24 2.30
CA SER A 114 -17.76 0.12 1.98
C SER A 114 -17.02 0.74 3.18
N THR A 115 -16.18 1.73 2.89
CA THR A 115 -15.47 2.53 3.92
C THR A 115 -16.31 3.68 4.46
N LYS A 116 -17.31 4.12 3.70
CA LYS A 116 -18.26 5.17 4.08
C LYS A 116 -19.63 4.83 3.49
N ASP A 117 -20.68 5.18 4.22
CA ASP A 117 -22.05 5.14 3.73
C ASP A 117 -22.68 6.54 3.73
N GLU A 118 -23.61 6.77 2.82
CA GLU A 118 -24.32 8.06 2.64
C GLU A 118 -25.77 8.01 3.14
N TRP A 119 -26.29 6.83 3.49
CA TRP A 119 -27.70 6.59 3.83
C TRP A 119 -27.89 5.97 5.24
N GLY A 120 -26.89 6.06 6.12
CA GLY A 120 -26.94 5.57 7.50
C GLY A 120 -26.95 4.04 7.68
N ARG A 121 -26.56 3.27 6.66
CA ARG A 121 -26.45 1.81 6.69
C ARG A 121 -25.13 1.39 7.34
N LYS A 122 -25.16 0.26 8.04
CA LYS A 122 -23.98 -0.31 8.69
C LYS A 122 -22.94 -0.76 7.67
N THR A 123 -21.68 -0.46 7.95
CA THR A 123 -20.52 -0.87 7.15
C THR A 123 -19.70 -1.95 7.84
N VAL A 124 -18.91 -2.71 7.06
CA VAL A 124 -17.95 -3.69 7.60
C VAL A 124 -16.98 -3.08 8.62
N LEU A 125 -16.66 -1.79 8.47
CA LEU A 125 -15.73 -1.10 9.35
C LEU A 125 -16.30 -0.84 10.75
N GLU A 126 -17.62 -0.71 10.90
CA GLU A 126 -18.26 -0.55 12.21
C GLU A 126 -18.13 -1.81 13.09
N HIS A 127 -17.95 -2.97 12.45
CA HIS A 127 -17.74 -4.24 13.14
C HIS A 127 -16.27 -4.51 13.49
N VAL A 128 -15.32 -3.73 12.96
CA VAL A 128 -13.88 -3.95 13.10
C VAL A 128 -13.25 -2.79 13.84
N LYS A 129 -13.00 -2.97 15.14
CA LYS A 129 -12.37 -1.95 16.00
C LYS A 129 -10.84 -2.06 15.94
N VAL A 130 -10.21 -1.24 15.11
CA VAL A 130 -8.75 -1.13 15.01
C VAL A 130 -8.32 0.32 14.94
N SER A 131 -7.15 0.63 15.47
CA SER A 131 -6.57 1.99 15.43
C SER A 131 -6.06 2.39 14.06
N GLU A 132 -5.69 1.40 13.25
CA GLU A 132 -5.10 1.57 11.94
C GLU A 132 -6.17 1.76 10.86
N ARG A 133 -5.84 2.53 9.83
CA ARG A 133 -6.71 2.69 8.65
C ARG A 133 -6.81 1.35 7.89
N VAL A 134 -7.96 0.69 7.98
CA VAL A 134 -8.29 -0.52 7.23
C VAL A 134 -9.39 -0.27 6.20
N PHE A 135 -9.46 -1.13 5.19
CA PHE A 135 -10.47 -1.10 4.14
C PHE A 135 -10.74 -2.54 3.66
N PRO A 136 -11.96 -2.86 3.21
CA PRO A 136 -12.28 -4.21 2.74
C PRO A 136 -11.48 -4.58 1.49
N VAL A 137 -11.10 -5.85 1.39
CA VAL A 137 -10.47 -6.42 0.19
C VAL A 137 -11.56 -7.12 -0.63
N GLY A 138 -11.89 -6.56 -1.78
CA GLY A 138 -13.04 -7.01 -2.57
C GLY A 138 -14.37 -6.48 -2.01
N ARG A 139 -15.48 -7.07 -2.46
CA ARG A 139 -16.84 -6.64 -2.11
C ARG A 139 -17.77 -7.83 -2.01
N LEU A 140 -18.59 -7.84 -0.97
CA LEU A 140 -19.83 -8.63 -0.89
C LEU A 140 -21.03 -7.68 -0.99
N ASP A 141 -22.08 -8.13 -1.68
CA ASP A 141 -23.32 -7.37 -1.80
C ASP A 141 -23.99 -7.19 -0.43
N TYR A 142 -24.87 -6.19 -0.34
CA TYR A 142 -25.53 -5.82 0.91
C TYR A 142 -26.29 -7.00 1.54
N ASN A 143 -26.92 -7.81 0.70
CA ASN A 143 -27.69 -9.01 1.05
C ASN A 143 -26.85 -10.31 1.01
N SER A 144 -25.54 -10.25 0.81
CA SER A 144 -24.65 -11.43 0.87
C SER A 144 -23.98 -11.55 2.23
N THR A 145 -23.67 -12.77 2.64
CA THR A 145 -22.85 -13.10 3.82
C THR A 145 -21.60 -13.85 3.39
N GLY A 146 -20.52 -13.78 4.17
CA GLY A 146 -19.31 -14.53 3.87
C GLY A 146 -18.04 -13.87 4.35
N LEU A 147 -16.92 -14.49 4.02
CA LEU A 147 -15.59 -13.97 4.36
C LEU A 147 -15.24 -12.75 3.50
N ILE A 148 -14.72 -11.71 4.15
CA ILE A 148 -14.15 -10.50 3.56
C ILE A 148 -12.96 -10.00 4.39
#